data_AF-A0A7S0XH55-F1
#
_entry.id   AF-A0A7S0XH55-F1
#
_cell.length_a   1.000
_cell.length_b   1.000
_cell.length_c   1.000
_cell.angle_alpha   90.00
_cell.angle_beta   90.00
_cell.angle_gamma   90.00
#
_symmetry.space_group_name_H-M   'P 1'
#
loop_
_entity.id
_entity.type
_entity.pdbx_description
1 polymer ?
#
loop_
_entity_poly.entity_id
_entity_poly.type
_entity_poly.pdbx_seq_one_letter_code
_entity_poly.pdbx_strand_id
1 'polypeptide(L)'
;MTLTMPTMMTQRTSAAASIASKLSQPLSRHALRLSSPRRLSPRYRAHPSDITSAGVEDERHQHQSSARFPSRRTAVASTLGLLAGGAVAAVVPSHAAAGEVLAQLQRLLAENEVDILADPENEALLGQRTFFEKQVARTQNNANFVDALRPRVAAGEVPYLQRVVLTVDKALFDDEIYFWKNAMGMRVTREVNADAALGTGSGKSVIFAFGQETLGADDGGKAAVEIREGPEGTRSVGNGLSYISLSVPYGIRVSRIYEAGGELVYGFGYFDVRAPSGYMVRAQVAKRRDPVELVAINVPSVKVAVKYYSETFGMTAQKPQDNNGYAPRSPPGSRLMTFGDPDATMGILLQPIAFADRLSAKTKLEVGEVFQGVVFVSSIGDPTYKESKRVDPSGFAVEVEGYEAWEAGITSGADTLPPKYNLPPPSVQD
;
A
#
# COMPACT_ATOMS: atom_id res chain seq x y z
N MET A 1 -18.38 24.87 -80.09
CA MET A 1 -17.42 24.99 -78.97
C MET A 1 -17.56 23.72 -78.14
N THR A 2 -16.79 22.70 -78.52
CA THR A 2 -15.56 22.22 -77.83
C THR A 2 -15.92 21.38 -76.60
N LEU A 3 -15.58 20.10 -76.46
CA LEU A 3 -15.00 19.05 -77.32
C LEU A 3 -15.07 17.74 -76.47
N THR A 4 -15.42 16.60 -77.10
CA THR A 4 -14.80 15.24 -77.01
C THR A 4 -14.05 14.78 -75.73
N MET A 5 -13.91 13.50 -75.37
CA MET A 5 -14.34 12.16 -75.76
C MET A 5 -13.72 11.21 -74.68
N PRO A 6 -14.25 9.99 -74.48
CA PRO A 6 -13.70 8.94 -73.61
C PRO A 6 -12.74 8.01 -74.38
N THR A 7 -11.83 7.24 -73.75
CA THR A 7 -11.16 6.05 -74.36
C THR A 7 -10.39 5.16 -73.34
N MET A 8 -10.79 3.87 -73.32
CA MET A 8 -10.06 2.58 -73.20
C MET A 8 -9.28 2.08 -71.97
N MET A 9 -9.80 0.99 -71.40
CA MET A 9 -9.26 -0.39 -71.35
C MET A 9 -7.83 -0.66 -71.89
N THR A 10 -6.97 -1.32 -71.09
CA THR A 10 -6.35 -2.62 -71.48
C THR A 10 -5.82 -3.40 -70.26
N GLN A 11 -6.16 -4.70 -70.21
CA GLN A 11 -5.51 -5.75 -69.40
C GLN A 11 -4.18 -6.18 -70.04
N ARG A 12 -3.25 -6.70 -69.21
CA ARG A 12 -2.27 -7.78 -69.49
C ARG A 12 -1.73 -8.25 -68.11
N THR A 13 -1.97 -9.49 -67.62
CA THR A 13 -1.27 -10.78 -67.89
C THR A 13 0.26 -10.63 -67.92
N SER A 14 1.12 -11.42 -67.29
CA SER A 14 1.06 -12.77 -66.68
C SER A 14 2.46 -13.14 -66.13
N ALA A 15 2.50 -14.14 -65.24
CA ALA A 15 3.50 -15.24 -65.15
C ALA A 15 4.93 -14.90 -64.62
N ALA A 16 5.33 -15.47 -63.46
CA ALA A 16 6.00 -16.78 -63.27
C ALA A 16 7.53 -16.55 -63.09
N ALA A 17 8.35 -17.30 -62.35
CA ALA A 17 8.36 -18.60 -61.68
C ALA A 17 9.40 -18.51 -60.52
N SER A 18 9.23 -19.09 -59.34
CA SER A 18 9.45 -20.51 -58.95
C SER A 18 10.81 -21.11 -59.34
N ILE A 19 11.50 -21.69 -58.34
CA ILE A 19 12.31 -22.94 -58.29
C ILE A 19 13.21 -22.85 -57.03
N ALA A 20 12.89 -23.51 -55.90
CA ALA A 20 13.00 -24.94 -55.54
C ALA A 20 14.41 -25.39 -55.09
N SER A 21 14.57 -25.68 -53.78
CA SER A 21 14.79 -27.04 -53.19
C SER A 21 16.27 -27.49 -53.18
N LYS A 22 16.87 -28.04 -52.12
CA LYS A 22 16.62 -29.38 -51.53
C LYS A 22 17.65 -29.71 -50.42
N LEU A 23 17.38 -30.80 -49.67
CA LEU A 23 18.21 -31.64 -48.76
C LEU A 23 18.06 -31.32 -47.25
N SER A 24 17.29 -32.06 -46.43
CA SER A 24 17.41 -33.46 -45.93
C SER A 24 18.59 -33.62 -44.96
N GLN A 25 18.54 -34.15 -43.73
CA GLN A 25 17.81 -35.27 -43.12
C GLN A 25 17.93 -35.22 -41.56
N PRO A 26 17.34 -36.16 -40.79
CA PRO A 26 17.00 -36.01 -39.36
C PRO A 26 18.00 -36.66 -38.38
N LEU A 27 17.98 -36.24 -37.12
CA LEU A 27 18.57 -36.99 -36.00
C LEU A 27 17.53 -37.27 -34.92
N SER A 28 17.41 -38.55 -34.60
CA SER A 28 16.56 -39.12 -33.57
C SER A 28 17.34 -39.35 -32.26
N ARG A 29 16.57 -39.48 -31.17
CA ARG A 29 16.86 -40.11 -29.86
C ARG A 29 17.74 -39.32 -28.88
N HIS A 30 17.11 -38.86 -27.80
CA HIS A 30 17.28 -39.51 -26.50
C HIS A 30 16.09 -39.23 -25.58
N ALA A 31 15.37 -40.31 -25.23
CA ALA A 31 14.43 -40.33 -24.13
C ALA A 31 15.22 -40.53 -22.83
N LEU A 32 15.10 -39.59 -21.89
CA LEU A 32 15.45 -39.79 -20.49
C LEU A 32 14.18 -39.57 -19.68
N ARG A 33 13.54 -40.69 -19.33
CA ARG A 33 12.65 -40.79 -18.18
C ARG A 33 13.49 -40.49 -16.94
N LEU A 34 13.21 -39.39 -16.25
CA LEU A 34 13.61 -39.23 -14.86
C LEU A 34 12.36 -39.03 -14.01
N SER A 35 12.31 -39.90 -13.02
CA SER A 35 11.32 -40.12 -11.98
C SER A 35 11.04 -38.89 -11.12
N SER A 36 9.79 -38.81 -10.66
CA SER A 36 9.27 -37.89 -9.65
C SER A 36 10.17 -37.78 -8.40
N PRO A 37 10.35 -36.59 -7.81
CA PRO A 37 10.75 -36.49 -6.42
C PRO A 37 9.52 -36.45 -5.52
N ARG A 38 9.45 -37.45 -4.64
CA ARG A 38 8.58 -37.47 -3.46
C ARG A 38 8.83 -36.23 -2.61
N ARG A 39 7.75 -35.59 -2.15
CA ARG A 39 7.76 -34.67 -1.01
C ARG A 39 8.25 -35.43 0.23
N LEU A 40 9.38 -34.99 0.77
CA LEU A 40 9.76 -35.27 2.16
C LEU A 40 10.06 -33.91 2.81
N SER A 41 9.17 -33.52 3.71
CA SER A 41 9.36 -32.39 4.61
C SER A 41 10.22 -32.84 5.79
N PRO A 42 11.34 -32.17 6.12
CA PRO A 42 11.94 -32.35 7.43
C PRO A 42 11.25 -31.38 8.41
N ARG A 43 10.57 -31.95 9.40
CA ARG A 43 10.23 -31.25 10.64
C ARG A 43 11.53 -30.90 11.35
N TYR A 44 11.85 -29.62 11.49
CA TYR A 44 12.91 -29.17 12.39
C TYR A 44 12.29 -28.86 13.76
N ARG A 45 12.61 -29.70 14.74
CA ARG A 45 12.24 -29.54 16.16
C ARG A 45 13.52 -29.10 16.86
N ALA A 46 13.59 -27.84 17.29
CA ALA A 46 14.69 -27.36 18.10
C ALA A 46 14.46 -27.72 19.56
N HIS A 47 15.41 -28.43 20.18
CA HIS A 47 15.58 -28.48 21.62
C HIS A 47 16.97 -27.92 21.98
N PRO A 48 17.11 -27.21 23.11
CA PRO A 48 18.36 -26.58 23.52
C PRO A 48 19.10 -27.46 24.54
N SER A 49 20.42 -27.57 24.39
CA SER A 49 21.32 -27.86 25.52
C SER A 49 22.80 -27.86 25.09
N ASP A 50 23.58 -27.14 25.89
CA ASP A 50 24.95 -27.41 26.30
C ASP A 50 26.11 -27.27 25.30
N ILE A 51 26.85 -26.18 25.48
CA ILE A 51 28.31 -26.18 25.30
C ILE A 51 28.94 -25.53 26.54
N THR A 52 29.59 -26.37 27.35
CA THR A 52 30.59 -26.02 28.35
C THR A 52 32.00 -26.23 27.77
N SER A 53 32.88 -25.25 27.94
CA SER A 53 34.35 -25.40 28.08
C SER A 53 34.91 -24.03 28.51
N ALA A 54 35.35 -23.86 29.77
CA ALA A 54 36.75 -23.99 30.21
C ALA A 54 37.72 -23.21 29.28
N GLY A 55 38.49 -22.20 29.69
CA GLY A 55 38.86 -21.65 31.00
C GLY A 55 40.29 -21.13 30.86
N VAL A 56 40.55 -19.84 31.12
CA VAL A 56 41.90 -19.27 31.36
C VAL A 56 41.74 -18.08 32.32
N GLU A 57 42.29 -18.28 33.52
CA GLU A 57 42.77 -17.34 34.57
C GLU A 57 43.61 -16.18 33.98
N ASP A 58 43.89 -15.03 34.58
CA ASP A 58 43.65 -14.35 35.86
C ASP A 58 44.29 -12.95 35.62
N GLU A 59 43.70 -11.86 36.12
CA GLU A 59 44.46 -10.78 36.77
C GLU A 59 43.53 -9.68 37.28
N ARG A 60 43.69 -9.42 38.57
CA ARG A 60 42.97 -8.49 39.41
C ARG A 60 43.49 -7.07 39.19
N HIS A 61 42.59 -6.08 39.16
CA HIS A 61 42.81 -4.85 39.93
C HIS A 61 41.47 -4.26 40.40
N GLN A 62 41.38 -4.12 41.73
CA GLN A 62 40.33 -3.43 42.45
C GLN A 62 40.41 -1.92 42.20
N HIS A 63 39.26 -1.28 41.96
CA HIS A 63 38.90 -0.04 42.65
C HIS A 63 37.38 0.09 42.71
N GLN A 64 36.84 -0.13 43.91
CA GLN A 64 35.52 0.34 44.31
C GLN A 64 35.56 1.85 44.49
N SER A 65 34.68 2.58 43.81
CA SER A 65 34.14 3.84 44.33
C SER A 65 32.69 3.98 43.89
N SER A 66 31.83 3.97 44.89
CA SER A 66 30.38 4.11 44.82
C SER A 66 29.99 5.57 44.64
N ALA A 67 29.26 5.89 43.57
CA ALA A 67 28.34 7.03 43.55
C ALA A 67 27.12 6.65 42.70
N ARG A 68 26.01 6.39 43.39
CA ARG A 68 24.69 6.17 42.79
C ARG A 68 24.14 7.53 42.36
N PHE A 69 24.02 7.76 41.06
CA PHE A 69 23.11 8.75 40.49
C PHE A 69 22.06 8.04 39.61
N PRO A 70 20.76 8.36 39.75
CA PRO A 70 19.71 7.75 38.95
C PRO A 70 19.71 8.40 37.57
N SER A 71 20.40 7.80 36.60
CA SER A 71 20.30 8.24 35.20
C SER A 71 19.01 7.70 34.60
N ARG A 72 17.98 8.55 34.59
CA ARG A 72 16.73 8.34 33.84
C ARG A 72 17.08 8.29 32.35
N ARG A 73 17.18 7.08 31.80
CA ARG A 73 17.18 6.86 30.35
C ARG A 73 15.76 7.07 29.83
N THR A 74 15.47 8.27 29.35
CA THR A 74 14.24 8.57 28.62
C THR A 74 14.43 8.08 27.18
N ALA A 75 13.87 6.92 26.86
CA ALA A 75 13.79 6.41 25.50
C ALA A 75 12.77 7.26 24.72
N VAL A 76 13.23 8.27 23.98
CA VAL A 76 12.40 9.04 23.05
C VAL A 76 12.48 8.39 21.68
N ALA A 77 11.67 7.35 21.50
CA ALA A 77 11.33 6.84 20.19
C ALA A 77 9.90 6.27 20.26
N SER A 78 9.04 6.73 19.35
CA SER A 78 7.74 6.15 18.99
C SER A 78 6.46 6.72 19.62
N THR A 79 6.30 8.04 19.80
CA THR A 79 5.01 8.60 20.27
C THR A 79 4.67 9.96 19.63
N LEU A 80 4.54 9.97 18.28
CA LEU A 80 3.53 10.82 17.61
C LEU A 80 2.26 10.00 17.27
N GLY A 81 2.10 8.88 17.95
CA GLY A 81 0.82 8.27 18.28
C GLY A 81 0.81 8.07 19.79
N LEU A 82 0.06 8.91 20.49
CA LEU A 82 -0.14 8.95 21.95
C LEU A 82 1.10 9.15 22.85
N LEU A 83 1.39 10.40 23.23
CA LEU A 83 1.78 10.76 24.61
C LEU A 83 1.21 12.13 24.99
N ALA A 84 0.05 12.11 25.65
CA ALA A 84 -0.17 12.93 26.83
C ALA A 84 -0.43 11.95 27.97
N GLY A 85 0.61 11.66 28.75
CA GLY A 85 0.50 10.91 29.99
C GLY A 85 0.29 11.88 31.14
N GLY A 86 -0.97 12.14 31.50
CA GLY A 86 -1.34 12.93 32.66
C GLY A 86 -2.81 13.35 32.64
N ALA A 87 -3.63 12.62 33.41
CA ALA A 87 -5.09 12.74 33.58
C ALA A 87 -5.96 12.16 32.44
N VAL A 88 -6.60 11.04 32.77
CA VAL A 88 -7.53 10.27 31.95
C VAL A 88 -8.87 10.99 31.89
N ALA A 89 -9.14 11.65 30.78
CA ALA A 89 -10.50 11.79 30.25
C ALA A 89 -10.48 11.10 28.88
N ALA A 90 -11.45 10.23 28.63
CA ALA A 90 -11.61 9.55 27.36
C ALA A 90 -11.91 10.58 26.26
N VAL A 91 -10.87 11.14 25.65
CA VAL A 91 -10.99 11.96 24.45
C VAL A 91 -11.17 10.97 23.30
N VAL A 92 -12.41 10.84 22.84
CA VAL A 92 -12.71 10.27 21.53
C VAL A 92 -11.85 11.05 20.52
N PRO A 93 -11.04 10.40 19.67
CA PRO A 93 -10.22 11.13 18.71
C PRO A 93 -11.14 11.76 17.65
N SER A 94 -11.60 12.99 17.91
CA SER A 94 -12.22 13.83 16.89
C SER A 94 -11.17 14.14 15.82
N HIS A 95 -11.57 14.17 14.56
CA HIS A 95 -10.69 14.62 13.48
C HIS A 95 -10.21 16.03 13.78
N ALA A 96 -8.88 16.22 13.77
CA ALA A 96 -8.33 17.55 13.86
C ALA A 96 -8.70 18.31 12.59
N ALA A 97 -9.37 19.44 12.75
CA ALA A 97 -9.79 20.28 11.64
C ALA A 97 -8.58 20.91 10.92
N ALA A 98 -8.80 21.41 9.71
CA ALA A 98 -7.81 22.25 9.02
C ALA A 98 -7.27 23.36 9.94
N GLY A 99 -5.95 23.50 9.99
CA GLY A 99 -5.19 24.40 10.84
C GLY A 99 -4.84 23.86 12.24
N GLU A 100 -5.56 22.88 12.79
CA GLU A 100 -5.43 22.51 14.20
C GLU A 100 -4.14 21.75 14.51
N VAL A 101 -3.81 20.74 13.69
CA VAL A 101 -2.59 19.94 13.87
C VAL A 101 -1.35 20.81 13.71
N LEU A 102 -1.36 21.68 12.70
CA LEU A 102 -0.25 22.58 12.45
C LEU A 102 -0.08 23.59 13.59
N ALA A 103 -1.17 24.23 14.04
CA ALA A 103 -1.12 25.18 15.14
C ALA A 103 -0.64 24.53 16.44
N GLN A 104 -1.05 23.28 16.71
CA GLN A 104 -0.58 22.53 17.87
C GLN A 104 0.93 22.26 17.80
N LEU A 105 1.43 21.80 16.64
CA LEU A 105 2.87 21.55 16.45
C LEU A 105 3.71 22.82 16.55
N GLN A 106 3.21 23.94 16.02
CA GLN A 106 3.87 25.25 16.14
C GLN A 106 3.91 25.73 17.59
N ARG A 107 2.85 25.50 18.36
CA ARG A 107 2.83 25.81 19.80
C ARG A 107 3.85 24.99 20.57
N LEU A 108 3.90 23.67 20.34
CA LEU A 108 4.89 22.78 20.97
C LEU A 108 6.32 23.15 20.60
N LEU A 109 6.56 23.59 19.36
CA LEU A 109 7.87 24.10 18.94
C LEU A 109 8.24 25.39 19.70
N ALA A 110 7.31 26.33 19.82
CA ALA A 110 7.54 27.58 20.55
C ALA A 110 7.79 27.34 22.04
N GLU A 111 7.04 26.43 22.68
CA GLU A 111 7.27 26.00 24.06
C GLU A 111 8.67 25.38 24.22
N ASN A 112 9.08 24.50 23.30
CA ASN A 112 10.41 23.90 23.30
C ASN A 112 11.53 24.93 23.15
N GLU A 113 11.33 25.96 22.32
CA GLU A 113 12.30 27.06 22.16
C GLU A 113 12.46 27.88 23.43
N VAL A 114 11.38 28.08 24.20
CA VAL A 114 11.46 28.72 25.53
C VAL A 114 12.28 27.87 26.50
N ASP A 115 12.08 26.55 26.50
CA ASP A 115 12.84 25.63 27.35
C ASP A 115 14.34 25.61 26.98
N ILE A 116 14.68 25.65 25.68
CA ILE A 116 16.07 25.75 25.21
C ILE A 116 16.72 27.06 25.67
N LEU A 117 15.99 28.17 25.67
CA LEU A 117 16.53 29.44 26.18
C LEU A 117 16.83 29.37 27.68
N ALA A 118 16.09 28.57 28.44
CA ALA A 118 16.33 28.34 29.86
C ALA A 118 17.48 27.37 30.12
N ASP A 119 17.70 26.39 29.25
CA ASP A 119 18.77 25.38 29.36
C ASP A 119 19.40 25.04 27.98
N PRO A 120 20.33 25.88 27.49
CA PRO A 120 20.82 25.80 26.11
C PRO A 120 21.78 24.63 25.86
N GLU A 121 22.37 24.04 26.90
CA GLU A 121 23.29 22.90 26.79
C GLU A 121 22.55 21.55 26.76
N ASN A 122 21.22 21.57 26.89
CA ASN A 122 20.40 20.37 26.91
C ASN A 122 20.22 19.76 25.52
N GLU A 123 21.07 18.79 25.18
CA GLU A 123 21.02 18.08 23.90
C GLU A 123 19.66 17.44 23.59
N ALA A 124 18.91 17.03 24.63
CA ALA A 124 17.59 16.43 24.44
C ALA A 124 16.57 17.45 23.92
N LEU A 125 16.61 18.69 24.42
CA LEU A 125 15.73 19.77 23.94
C LEU A 125 16.07 20.16 22.50
N LEU A 126 17.36 20.26 22.15
CA LEU A 126 17.80 20.51 20.77
C LEU A 126 17.33 19.40 19.80
N GLY A 127 17.38 18.15 20.26
CA GLY A 127 16.82 17.00 19.52
C GLY A 127 15.31 17.11 19.31
N GLN A 128 14.56 17.51 20.35
CA GLN A 128 13.12 17.73 20.27
C GLN A 128 12.75 18.89 19.33
N ARG A 129 13.48 20.01 19.36
CA ARG A 129 13.32 21.11 18.40
C ARG A 129 13.45 20.62 16.96
N THR A 130 14.55 19.92 16.66
CA THR A 130 14.78 19.36 15.31
C THR A 130 13.65 18.41 14.89
N PHE A 131 13.08 17.67 15.83
CA PHE A 131 11.93 16.83 15.59
C PHE A 131 10.67 17.65 15.27
N PHE A 132 10.33 18.64 16.07
CA PHE A 132 9.15 19.48 15.85
C PHE A 132 9.25 20.29 14.56
N GLU A 133 10.40 20.88 14.25
CA GLU A 133 10.64 21.59 12.98
C GLU A 133 10.33 20.69 11.76
N LYS A 134 10.79 19.44 11.79
CA LYS A 134 10.52 18.46 10.73
C LYS A 134 9.03 18.09 10.66
N GLN A 135 8.34 17.97 11.79
CA GLN A 135 6.90 17.69 11.81
C GLN A 135 6.11 18.88 11.28
N VAL A 136 6.41 20.11 11.72
CA VAL A 136 5.78 21.35 11.23
C VAL A 136 5.94 21.46 9.72
N ALA A 137 7.16 21.30 9.20
CA ALA A 137 7.42 21.37 7.76
C ALA A 137 6.64 20.30 6.98
N ARG A 138 6.56 19.07 7.51
CA ARG A 138 5.81 17.96 6.89
C ARG A 138 4.31 18.24 6.88
N THR A 139 3.76 18.70 8.00
CA THR A 139 2.33 19.01 8.13
C THR A 139 1.96 20.19 7.24
N GLN A 140 2.77 21.25 7.20
CA GLN A 140 2.55 22.39 6.30
C GLN A 140 2.54 21.96 4.83
N ASN A 141 3.49 21.11 4.42
CA ASN A 141 3.52 20.61 3.04
C ASN A 141 2.28 19.77 2.71
N ASN A 142 1.74 19.02 3.67
CA ASN A 142 0.51 18.27 3.47
C ASN A 142 -0.73 19.18 3.46
N ALA A 143 -0.79 20.19 4.33
CA ALA A 143 -1.84 21.21 4.34
C ALA A 143 -1.94 21.89 2.97
N ASN A 144 -0.81 22.37 2.43
CA ASN A 144 -0.76 22.97 1.10
C ASN A 144 -1.26 22.02 0.00
N PHE A 145 -0.96 20.72 0.12
CA PHE A 145 -1.45 19.72 -0.81
C PHE A 145 -2.98 19.56 -0.73
N VAL A 146 -3.54 19.40 0.47
CA VAL A 146 -4.98 19.20 0.63
C VAL A 146 -5.76 20.48 0.28
N ASP A 147 -5.23 21.65 0.61
CA ASP A 147 -5.83 22.95 0.24
C ASP A 147 -5.93 23.13 -1.28
N ALA A 148 -4.94 22.64 -2.02
CA ALA A 148 -4.96 22.67 -3.48
C ALA A 148 -5.87 21.60 -4.09
N LEU A 149 -5.95 20.41 -3.48
CA LEU A 149 -6.69 19.27 -4.03
C LEU A 149 -8.19 19.34 -3.70
N ARG A 150 -8.53 19.62 -2.44
CA ARG A 150 -9.90 19.60 -1.90
C ARG A 150 -10.91 20.37 -2.74
N PRO A 151 -10.71 21.67 -3.08
CA PRO A 151 -11.71 22.41 -3.84
C PRO A 151 -11.95 21.81 -5.22
N ARG A 152 -10.92 21.23 -5.84
CA ARG A 152 -11.00 20.62 -7.18
C ARG A 152 -11.76 19.30 -7.15
N VAL A 153 -11.55 18.47 -6.12
CA VAL A 153 -12.31 17.23 -5.92
C VAL A 153 -13.76 17.54 -5.59
N ALA A 154 -14.01 18.50 -4.69
CA ALA A 154 -15.35 18.94 -4.31
C ALA A 154 -16.14 19.55 -5.50
N ALA A 155 -15.45 20.26 -6.39
CA ALA A 155 -16.00 20.78 -7.64
C ALA A 155 -16.16 19.71 -8.74
N GLY A 156 -15.63 18.49 -8.55
CA GLY A 156 -15.65 17.43 -9.55
C GLY A 156 -14.68 17.63 -10.72
N GLU A 157 -13.73 18.55 -10.60
CA GLU A 157 -12.72 18.80 -11.64
C GLU A 157 -11.72 17.66 -11.77
N VAL A 158 -11.41 17.00 -10.65
CA VAL A 158 -10.50 15.85 -10.60
C VAL A 158 -11.02 14.80 -9.61
N PRO A 159 -11.02 13.51 -9.98
CA PRO A 159 -11.20 12.44 -9.01
C PRO A 159 -9.99 12.30 -8.08
N TYR A 160 -10.21 11.71 -6.92
CA TYR A 160 -9.17 11.36 -5.95
C TYR A 160 -9.15 9.84 -5.74
N LEU A 161 -8.05 9.18 -6.15
CA LEU A 161 -7.85 7.75 -5.89
C LEU A 161 -7.58 7.55 -4.40
N GLN A 162 -8.58 7.01 -3.69
CA GLN A 162 -8.60 7.08 -2.23
C GLN A 162 -8.23 5.77 -1.57
N ARG A 163 -8.67 4.62 -2.08
CA ARG A 163 -8.37 3.35 -1.39
C ARG A 163 -8.31 2.13 -2.29
N VAL A 164 -7.61 1.13 -1.77
CA VAL A 164 -7.56 -0.25 -2.27
C VAL A 164 -8.58 -1.08 -1.49
N VAL A 165 -9.37 -1.91 -2.18
CA VAL A 165 -10.38 -2.77 -1.55
C VAL A 165 -9.95 -4.23 -1.64
N LEU A 166 -9.86 -4.87 -0.48
CA LEU A 166 -9.60 -6.28 -0.32
C LEU A 166 -10.80 -6.95 0.33
N THR A 167 -11.12 -8.17 -0.07
CA THR A 167 -12.08 -9.03 0.64
C THR A 167 -11.38 -10.29 1.11
N VAL A 168 -11.46 -10.54 2.40
CA VAL A 168 -10.69 -11.61 3.05
C VAL A 168 -11.64 -12.65 3.62
N ASP A 169 -11.16 -13.88 3.76
CA ASP A 169 -11.93 -14.93 4.43
C ASP A 169 -12.26 -14.47 5.86
N LYS A 170 -13.50 -14.71 6.30
CA LYS A 170 -13.94 -14.43 7.67
C LYS A 170 -12.98 -14.98 8.73
N ALA A 171 -12.43 -16.18 8.52
CA ALA A 171 -11.47 -16.81 9.43
C ALA A 171 -10.13 -16.08 9.52
N LEU A 172 -9.78 -15.27 8.52
CA LEU A 172 -8.54 -14.47 8.46
C LEU A 172 -8.79 -12.98 8.69
N PHE A 173 -10.03 -12.55 8.95
CA PHE A 173 -10.39 -11.14 9.02
C PHE A 173 -9.66 -10.40 10.15
N ASP A 174 -9.66 -10.96 11.36
CA ASP A 174 -8.96 -10.36 12.50
C ASP A 174 -7.43 -10.40 12.33
N ASP A 175 -6.89 -11.46 11.72
CA ASP A 175 -5.46 -11.58 11.40
C ASP A 175 -5.01 -10.51 10.41
N GLU A 176 -5.84 -10.22 9.40
CA GLU A 176 -5.57 -9.15 8.44
C GLU A 176 -5.64 -7.76 9.06
N ILE A 177 -6.62 -7.53 9.94
CA ILE A 177 -6.67 -6.30 10.74
C ILE A 177 -5.38 -6.15 11.55
N TYR A 178 -4.94 -7.23 12.20
CA TYR A 178 -3.71 -7.22 12.99
C TYR A 178 -2.48 -6.97 12.11
N PHE A 179 -2.40 -7.57 10.92
CA PHE A 179 -1.33 -7.40 9.96
C PHE A 179 -1.19 -5.93 9.53
N TRP A 180 -2.26 -5.31 9.03
CA TRP A 180 -2.21 -3.92 8.56
C TRP A 180 -1.90 -2.93 9.69
N LYS A 181 -2.48 -3.15 10.88
CA LYS A 181 -2.26 -2.27 12.03
C LYS A 181 -0.85 -2.44 12.62
N ASN A 182 -0.47 -3.66 12.98
CA ASN A 182 0.70 -3.91 13.84
C ASN A 182 1.96 -4.26 13.05
N ALA A 183 1.83 -4.92 11.89
CA ALA A 183 2.97 -5.26 11.05
C ALA A 183 3.29 -4.12 10.09
N MET A 184 2.30 -3.58 9.38
CA MET A 184 2.48 -2.50 8.39
C MET A 184 2.41 -1.09 9.01
N GLY A 185 1.88 -0.96 10.23
CA GLY A 185 1.90 0.30 10.99
C GLY A 185 0.78 1.28 10.62
N MET A 186 -0.29 0.81 9.98
CA MET A 186 -1.47 1.63 9.69
C MET A 186 -2.34 1.81 10.93
N ARG A 187 -3.25 2.79 10.90
CA ARG A 187 -4.26 3.01 11.93
C ARG A 187 -5.62 2.69 11.35
N VAL A 188 -6.48 2.09 12.17
CA VAL A 188 -7.90 1.98 11.81
C VAL A 188 -8.49 3.38 11.83
N THR A 189 -9.04 3.82 10.70
CA THR A 189 -9.70 5.12 10.56
C THR A 189 -11.21 4.99 10.64
N ARG A 190 -11.77 3.86 10.18
CA ARG A 190 -13.21 3.58 10.23
C ARG A 190 -13.51 2.11 10.32
N GLU A 191 -14.66 1.81 10.91
CA GLU A 191 -15.37 0.55 10.74
C GLU A 191 -16.70 0.85 10.05
N VAL A 192 -17.01 0.11 8.99
CA VAL A 192 -18.29 0.21 8.29
C VAL A 192 -19.01 -1.11 8.45
N ASN A 193 -20.15 -1.09 9.12
CA ASN A 193 -21.05 -2.23 9.17
C ASN A 193 -21.98 -2.12 7.97
N ALA A 194 -21.81 -2.98 6.97
CA ALA A 194 -22.76 -3.03 5.87
C ALA A 194 -24.12 -3.53 6.39
N ASP A 195 -25.16 -2.71 6.23
CA ASP A 195 -26.53 -3.17 6.44
C ASP A 195 -26.84 -4.31 5.45
N ALA A 196 -27.46 -5.38 5.95
CA ALA A 196 -27.77 -6.60 5.21
C ALA A 196 -28.66 -6.40 3.95
N ALA A 197 -29.09 -5.17 3.66
CA ALA A 197 -30.00 -4.81 2.59
C ALA A 197 -29.40 -4.85 1.17
N LEU A 198 -28.07 -4.86 1.01
CA LEU A 198 -27.41 -4.87 -0.32
C LEU A 198 -27.14 -6.26 -0.92
N GLY A 199 -27.58 -7.35 -0.26
CA GLY A 199 -27.60 -8.69 -0.87
C GLY A 199 -26.24 -9.32 -1.19
N THR A 200 -25.11 -8.71 -0.80
CA THR A 200 -23.74 -9.19 -1.11
C THR A 200 -23.11 -10.07 -0.03
N GLY A 201 -23.90 -10.56 0.93
CA GLY A 201 -23.40 -11.28 2.09
C GLY A 201 -22.92 -10.30 3.16
N SER A 202 -23.35 -10.54 4.39
CA SER A 202 -22.95 -9.82 5.60
C SER A 202 -21.44 -9.70 5.66
N GLY A 203 -20.92 -8.47 5.70
CA GLY A 203 -19.51 -8.24 5.89
C GLY A 203 -19.27 -6.90 6.55
N LYS A 204 -18.75 -6.94 7.77
CA LYS A 204 -18.09 -5.80 8.39
C LYS A 204 -16.88 -5.41 7.51
N SER A 205 -16.61 -4.12 7.36
CA SER A 205 -15.36 -3.65 6.77
C SER A 205 -14.59 -2.73 7.72
N VAL A 206 -13.27 -2.80 7.63
CA VAL A 206 -12.35 -1.98 8.42
C VAL A 206 -11.42 -1.27 7.45
N ILE A 207 -11.30 0.04 7.62
CA ILE A 207 -10.51 0.91 6.76
C ILE A 207 -9.28 1.38 7.53
N PHE A 208 -8.13 1.32 6.88
CA PHE A 208 -6.83 1.65 7.43
C PHE A 208 -6.18 2.77 6.65
N ALA A 209 -5.54 3.72 7.33
CA ALA A 209 -4.67 4.71 6.70
C ALA A 209 -3.47 5.05 7.60
N PHE A 210 -2.43 5.67 7.04
CA PHE A 210 -1.28 6.15 7.82
C PHE A 210 -1.49 7.54 8.46
N GLY A 211 -2.65 8.15 8.21
CA GLY A 211 -3.10 9.45 8.72
C GLY A 211 -4.59 9.60 8.42
N GLN A 212 -5.12 10.83 8.46
CA GLN A 212 -6.53 11.03 8.19
C GLN A 212 -6.86 10.82 6.69
N GLU A 213 -8.01 10.22 6.40
CA GLU A 213 -8.48 10.03 5.02
C GLU A 213 -8.99 11.34 4.42
N THR A 214 -9.68 12.16 5.22
CA THR A 214 -10.37 13.39 4.82
C THR A 214 -9.46 14.39 4.12
N LEU A 215 -9.99 15.13 3.15
CA LEU A 215 -9.29 16.27 2.55
C LEU A 215 -9.46 17.56 3.39
N GLY A 216 -10.24 17.51 4.46
CA GLY A 216 -10.53 18.63 5.35
C GLY A 216 -9.54 18.84 6.50
N ALA A 217 -8.50 18.01 6.62
CA ALA A 217 -7.51 18.08 7.70
C ALA A 217 -6.08 18.31 7.17
N ASP A 218 -5.27 19.07 7.90
CA ASP A 218 -3.89 19.42 7.53
C ASP A 218 -2.99 18.21 7.32
N ASP A 219 -3.22 17.14 8.07
CA ASP A 219 -2.49 15.87 7.99
C ASP A 219 -3.28 14.79 7.21
N GLY A 220 -4.36 15.19 6.54
CA GLY A 220 -5.29 14.35 5.80
C GLY A 220 -4.86 14.00 4.37
N GLY A 221 -5.83 13.55 3.58
CA GLY A 221 -5.65 13.12 2.20
C GLY A 221 -4.70 11.94 2.06
N LYS A 222 -4.75 11.00 3.01
CA LYS A 222 -4.01 9.74 2.96
C LYS A 222 -4.85 8.66 2.29
N ALA A 223 -4.23 7.94 1.36
CA ALA A 223 -4.82 6.77 0.78
C ALA A 223 -4.98 5.67 1.84
N ALA A 224 -6.02 4.86 1.65
CA ALA A 224 -6.42 3.84 2.59
C ALA A 224 -6.42 2.44 1.98
N VAL A 225 -6.48 1.44 2.87
CA VAL A 225 -6.74 0.05 2.54
C VAL A 225 -8.03 -0.34 3.27
N GLU A 226 -9.01 -0.82 2.52
CA GLU A 226 -10.27 -1.34 3.06
C GLU A 226 -10.22 -2.87 3.05
N ILE A 227 -10.42 -3.47 4.22
CA ILE A 227 -10.58 -4.91 4.39
C ILE A 227 -12.05 -5.19 4.61
N ARG A 228 -12.69 -5.88 3.67
CA ARG A 228 -14.06 -6.37 3.76
C ARG A 228 -14.06 -7.82 4.23
N GLU A 229 -14.86 -8.12 5.25
CA GLU A 229 -15.11 -9.50 5.64
C GLU A 229 -15.93 -10.19 4.54
N GLY A 230 -15.41 -11.29 4.00
CA GLY A 230 -16.13 -12.15 3.07
C GLY A 230 -16.73 -13.36 3.78
N PRO A 231 -17.58 -14.16 3.10
CA PRO A 231 -17.97 -15.49 3.56
C PRO A 231 -16.77 -16.38 3.92
N GLU A 232 -17.03 -17.37 4.76
CA GLU A 232 -16.10 -18.45 5.09
C GLU A 232 -15.74 -19.25 3.83
N GLY A 233 -14.45 -19.53 3.64
CA GLY A 233 -13.93 -20.32 2.53
C GLY A 233 -12.71 -19.68 1.88
N THR A 234 -11.73 -20.53 1.54
CA THR A 234 -10.47 -20.07 0.93
C THR A 234 -10.75 -19.23 -0.32
N ARG A 235 -10.36 -17.96 -0.25
CA ARG A 235 -10.42 -17.03 -1.38
C ARG A 235 -9.16 -17.15 -2.23
N SER A 236 -9.33 -17.20 -3.54
CA SER A 236 -8.17 -17.17 -4.43
C SER A 236 -7.60 -15.74 -4.52
N VAL A 237 -6.28 -15.59 -4.42
CA VAL A 237 -5.61 -14.32 -4.74
C VAL A 237 -5.61 -14.05 -6.25
N GLY A 238 -5.66 -15.12 -7.04
CA GLY A 238 -5.46 -15.05 -8.50
C GLY A 238 -4.04 -14.61 -8.84
N ASN A 239 -3.86 -14.15 -10.08
CA ASN A 239 -2.61 -13.54 -10.54
C ASN A 239 -2.81 -12.09 -11.03
N GLY A 240 -4.00 -11.54 -10.84
CA GLY A 240 -4.31 -10.19 -11.27
C GLY A 240 -3.81 -9.10 -10.31
N LEU A 241 -3.82 -9.33 -8.99
CA LEU A 241 -3.09 -8.47 -8.04
C LEU A 241 -1.63 -8.94 -7.98
N SER A 242 -0.69 -8.06 -8.32
CA SER A 242 0.74 -8.34 -8.17
C SER A 242 1.20 -8.06 -6.74
N TYR A 243 1.01 -6.82 -6.27
CA TYR A 243 1.35 -6.40 -4.90
C TYR A 243 0.75 -5.03 -4.57
N ILE A 244 0.67 -4.71 -3.28
CA ILE A 244 0.45 -3.35 -2.78
C ILE A 244 1.79 -2.80 -2.30
N SER A 245 2.16 -1.57 -2.70
CA SER A 245 3.44 -0.95 -2.34
C SER A 245 3.29 0.09 -1.24
N LEU A 246 4.18 0.05 -0.24
CA LEU A 246 4.21 0.97 0.90
C LEU A 246 5.60 1.61 1.09
N SER A 247 5.59 2.90 1.42
CA SER A 247 6.74 3.68 1.89
C SER A 247 6.60 3.96 3.38
N VAL A 248 7.09 3.05 4.23
CA VAL A 248 6.93 3.18 5.69
C VAL A 248 8.03 4.05 6.31
N PRO A 249 7.70 5.03 7.16
CA PRO A 249 8.69 5.97 7.68
C PRO A 249 9.64 5.42 8.75
N TYR A 250 9.24 4.37 9.49
CA TYR A 250 9.96 3.92 10.70
C TYR A 250 10.40 2.45 10.64
N GLY A 251 10.37 1.83 9.47
CA GLY A 251 10.70 0.41 9.30
C GLY A 251 9.54 -0.53 9.58
N ILE A 252 9.76 -1.81 9.24
CA ILE A 252 8.77 -2.87 9.37
C ILE A 252 9.17 -3.78 10.54
N ARG A 253 8.20 -4.13 11.37
CA ARG A 253 8.41 -5.04 12.51
C ARG A 253 8.20 -6.48 12.07
N VAL A 254 9.29 -7.15 11.69
CA VAL A 254 9.24 -8.53 11.16
C VAL A 254 8.56 -9.51 12.11
N SER A 255 8.75 -9.39 13.43
CA SER A 255 8.06 -10.26 14.39
C SER A 255 6.54 -10.14 14.31
N ARG A 256 6.02 -8.92 14.10
CA ARG A 256 4.59 -8.64 13.97
C ARG A 256 3.99 -9.20 12.68
N ILE A 257 4.80 -9.38 11.63
CA ILE A 257 4.37 -10.07 10.41
C ILE A 257 4.01 -11.53 10.74
N TYR A 258 4.90 -12.25 11.42
CA TYR A 258 4.69 -13.65 11.74
C TYR A 258 3.57 -13.85 12.77
N GLU A 259 3.48 -12.97 13.77
CA GLU A 259 2.38 -12.98 14.75
C GLU A 259 1.02 -12.79 14.08
N ALA A 260 0.96 -12.04 12.97
CA ALA A 260 -0.27 -11.84 12.20
C ALA A 260 -0.62 -13.04 11.30
N GLY A 261 0.22 -14.07 11.22
CA GLY A 261 0.08 -15.15 10.23
C GLY A 261 0.62 -14.81 8.84
N GLY A 262 1.32 -13.67 8.69
CA GLY A 262 2.03 -13.32 7.45
C GLY A 262 3.37 -14.02 7.31
N GLU A 263 3.99 -13.87 6.14
CA GLU A 263 5.30 -14.44 5.80
C GLU A 263 6.23 -13.37 5.22
N LEU A 264 7.44 -13.25 5.76
CA LEU A 264 8.50 -12.47 5.12
C LEU A 264 9.13 -13.28 3.98
N VAL A 265 8.92 -12.86 2.73
CA VAL A 265 9.46 -13.49 1.53
C VAL A 265 10.87 -12.98 1.22
N TYR A 266 11.09 -11.67 1.42
CA TYR A 266 12.40 -11.03 1.22
C TYR A 266 12.53 -9.81 2.14
N GLY A 267 13.74 -9.47 2.61
CA GLY A 267 13.94 -8.41 3.60
C GLY A 267 15.33 -7.75 3.57
N PHE A 268 15.80 -7.31 2.41
CA PHE A 268 17.08 -6.59 2.27
C PHE A 268 16.97 -5.35 1.37
N GLY A 269 17.01 -4.15 1.95
CA GLY A 269 16.80 -2.88 1.23
C GLY A 269 15.33 -2.57 0.86
N TYR A 270 14.49 -3.60 0.77
CA TYR A 270 13.03 -3.55 0.77
C TYR A 270 12.51 -4.87 1.37
N PHE A 271 11.21 -4.91 1.64
CA PHE A 271 10.52 -6.07 2.19
C PHE A 271 9.44 -6.52 1.21
N ASP A 272 9.49 -7.79 0.82
CA ASP A 272 8.33 -8.46 0.22
C ASP A 272 7.72 -9.35 1.29
N VAL A 273 6.46 -9.06 1.60
CA VAL A 273 5.71 -9.72 2.67
C VAL A 273 4.47 -10.32 2.04
N ARG A 274 4.17 -11.57 2.37
CA ARG A 274 2.90 -12.19 2.07
C ARG A 274 1.96 -11.96 3.25
N ALA A 275 0.84 -11.29 3.00
CA ALA A 275 -0.21 -11.10 3.99
C ALA A 275 -0.90 -12.44 4.35
N PRO A 276 -1.63 -12.52 5.47
CA PRO A 276 -2.38 -13.72 5.88
C PRO A 276 -3.25 -14.33 4.77
N SER A 277 -3.93 -13.50 3.97
CA SER A 277 -4.75 -13.94 2.84
C SER A 277 -3.95 -14.29 1.58
N GLY A 278 -2.61 -14.28 1.65
CA GLY A 278 -1.71 -14.79 0.63
C GLY A 278 -1.25 -13.80 -0.45
N TYR A 279 -1.77 -12.57 -0.46
CA TYR A 279 -1.35 -11.52 -1.40
C TYR A 279 -0.06 -10.82 -0.95
N MET A 280 0.64 -10.19 -1.89
CA MET A 280 1.92 -9.55 -1.63
C MET A 280 1.76 -8.09 -1.22
N VAL A 281 2.51 -7.70 -0.19
CA VAL A 281 2.76 -6.32 0.19
C VAL A 281 4.26 -6.08 0.06
N ARG A 282 4.63 -5.15 -0.81
CA ARG A 282 6.00 -4.66 -0.95
C ARG A 282 6.13 -3.41 -0.11
N ALA A 283 7.13 -3.35 0.74
CA ALA A 283 7.31 -2.20 1.60
C ALA A 283 8.78 -1.79 1.68
N GLN A 284 9.03 -0.49 1.71
CA GLN A 284 10.37 0.07 1.79
C GLN A 284 10.41 1.21 2.81
N VAL A 285 11.60 1.47 3.34
CA VAL A 285 11.81 2.58 4.27
C VAL A 285 12.18 3.81 3.47
N ALA A 286 11.20 4.69 3.24
CA ALA A 286 11.42 5.94 2.54
C ALA A 286 10.50 7.04 3.09
N LYS A 287 10.87 8.28 2.81
CA LYS A 287 10.07 9.45 3.18
C LYS A 287 9.12 9.77 2.03
N ARG A 288 7.82 9.74 2.33
CA ARG A 288 6.77 10.10 1.39
C ARG A 288 5.64 10.83 2.13
N ARG A 289 4.91 11.70 1.42
CA ARG A 289 3.71 12.36 1.97
C ARG A 289 2.66 11.31 2.35
N ASP A 290 2.34 10.43 1.41
CA ASP A 290 1.40 9.33 1.55
C ASP A 290 2.14 8.00 1.51
N PRO A 291 2.20 7.24 2.61
CA PRO A 291 2.90 5.96 2.63
C PRO A 291 2.29 4.89 1.73
N VAL A 292 1.01 4.94 1.36
CA VAL A 292 0.45 3.98 0.39
C VAL A 292 0.83 4.45 -1.00
N GLU A 293 1.80 3.76 -1.62
CA GLU A 293 2.42 4.26 -2.84
C GLU A 293 1.61 3.95 -4.08
N LEU A 294 1.27 2.66 -4.25
CA LEU A 294 0.55 2.16 -5.39
C LEU A 294 -0.03 0.78 -5.13
N VAL A 295 -1.02 0.42 -5.96
CA VAL A 295 -1.42 -0.97 -6.18
C VAL A 295 -0.93 -1.41 -7.55
N ALA A 296 -0.24 -2.55 -7.61
CA ALA A 296 0.27 -3.12 -8.85
C ALA A 296 -0.66 -4.24 -9.33
N ILE A 297 -1.19 -4.09 -10.54
CA ILE A 297 -2.12 -5.05 -11.14
C ILE A 297 -1.60 -5.53 -12.49
N ASN A 298 -1.74 -6.84 -12.72
CA ASN A 298 -1.50 -7.44 -14.01
C ASN A 298 -2.72 -7.26 -14.91
N VAL A 299 -2.48 -6.79 -16.12
CA VAL A 299 -3.52 -6.50 -17.10
C VAL A 299 -3.26 -7.25 -18.41
N PRO A 300 -4.31 -7.63 -19.17
CA PRO A 300 -4.13 -8.29 -20.46
C PRO A 300 -3.49 -7.35 -21.49
N SER A 301 -3.77 -6.05 -21.39
CA SER A 301 -3.21 -5.02 -22.27
C SER A 301 -3.02 -3.71 -21.52
N VAL A 302 -1.76 -3.34 -21.28
CA VAL A 302 -1.41 -2.05 -20.64
C VAL A 302 -1.95 -0.87 -21.44
N LYS A 303 -1.92 -0.93 -22.78
CA LYS A 303 -2.44 0.15 -23.63
C LYS A 303 -3.94 0.39 -23.41
N VAL A 304 -4.73 -0.68 -23.29
CA VAL A 304 -6.18 -0.57 -23.08
C VAL A 304 -6.48 -0.06 -21.67
N ALA A 305 -5.77 -0.58 -20.66
CA ALA A 305 -5.92 -0.12 -19.28
C ALA A 305 -5.51 1.35 -19.11
N VAL A 306 -4.39 1.79 -19.70
CA VAL A 306 -3.97 3.20 -19.71
C VAL A 306 -5.07 4.07 -20.31
N LYS A 307 -5.59 3.70 -21.49
CA LYS A 307 -6.68 4.43 -22.14
C LYS A 307 -7.89 4.55 -21.21
N TYR A 308 -8.28 3.45 -20.56
CA TYR A 308 -9.38 3.44 -19.61
C TYR A 308 -9.17 4.41 -18.45
N TYR A 309 -8.06 4.30 -17.70
CA TYR A 309 -7.82 5.17 -16.54
C TYR A 309 -7.60 6.64 -16.92
N SER A 310 -7.00 6.91 -18.08
CA SER A 310 -6.83 8.27 -18.58
C SER A 310 -8.13 8.91 -19.06
N GLU A 311 -8.91 8.22 -19.89
CA GLU A 311 -10.15 8.79 -20.45
C GLU A 311 -11.29 8.78 -19.43
N THR A 312 -11.33 7.77 -18.56
CA THR A 312 -12.42 7.60 -17.59
C THR A 312 -12.19 8.41 -16.34
N PHE A 313 -10.95 8.59 -15.87
CA PHE A 313 -10.67 9.23 -14.59
C PHE A 313 -9.70 10.41 -14.71
N GLY A 314 -9.13 10.70 -15.89
CA GLY A 314 -8.17 11.79 -16.05
C GLY A 314 -6.76 11.48 -15.52
N MET A 315 -6.43 10.20 -15.25
CA MET A 315 -5.10 9.84 -14.76
C MET A 315 -4.04 9.97 -15.85
N THR A 316 -2.83 10.36 -15.47
CA THR A 316 -1.69 10.45 -16.39
C THR A 316 -0.83 9.20 -16.31
N ALA A 317 -0.46 8.66 -17.47
CA ALA A 317 0.46 7.53 -17.56
C ALA A 317 1.91 8.01 -17.58
N GLN A 318 2.74 7.43 -16.72
CA GLN A 318 4.18 7.67 -16.66
C GLN A 318 4.96 6.35 -16.54
N LYS A 319 6.29 6.45 -16.62
CA LYS A 319 7.15 5.30 -16.38
C LYS A 319 7.09 4.92 -14.88
N PRO A 320 7.18 3.62 -14.54
CA PRO A 320 7.29 3.20 -13.15
C PRO A 320 8.49 3.84 -12.45
N GLN A 321 8.33 4.19 -11.18
CA GLN A 321 9.40 4.72 -10.33
C GLN A 321 10.21 3.58 -9.71
N ASP A 322 11.02 2.89 -10.52
CA ASP A 322 11.92 1.82 -10.07
C ASP A 322 13.20 2.42 -9.42
N ASN A 323 13.03 3.35 -8.48
CA ASN A 323 14.12 4.14 -7.88
C ASN A 323 14.95 3.34 -6.86
N ASN A 324 14.37 2.30 -6.26
CA ASN A 324 15.06 1.44 -5.32
C ASN A 324 15.89 0.38 -6.06
N GLY A 325 17.22 0.50 -5.99
CA GLY A 325 18.16 -0.41 -6.65
C GLY A 325 18.11 -1.86 -6.15
N TYR A 326 17.52 -2.11 -4.97
CA TYR A 326 17.33 -3.46 -4.44
C TYR A 326 16.00 -4.08 -4.91
N ALA A 327 14.99 -3.27 -5.17
CA ALA A 327 13.67 -3.75 -5.56
C ALA A 327 13.66 -4.29 -7.00
N PRO A 328 12.93 -5.39 -7.29
CA PRO A 328 12.74 -5.88 -8.63
C PRO A 328 12.10 -4.79 -9.50
N ARG A 329 12.73 -4.52 -10.64
CA ARG A 329 12.20 -3.57 -11.63
C ARG A 329 10.84 -4.02 -12.15
N SER A 330 10.02 -3.04 -12.47
CA SER A 330 8.73 -3.25 -13.11
C SER A 330 8.92 -3.93 -14.47
N PRO A 331 8.04 -4.87 -14.87
CA PRO A 331 8.17 -5.53 -16.16
C PRO A 331 8.19 -4.55 -17.34
N PRO A 332 8.94 -4.84 -18.43
CA PRO A 332 8.95 -3.99 -19.61
C PRO A 332 7.54 -3.74 -20.16
N GLY A 333 7.24 -2.48 -20.47
CA GLY A 333 5.91 -2.08 -20.95
C GLY A 333 4.94 -1.64 -19.85
N SER A 334 5.29 -1.81 -18.57
CA SER A 334 4.47 -1.31 -17.45
C SER A 334 4.28 0.20 -17.48
N ARG A 335 3.17 0.68 -16.91
CA ARG A 335 2.84 2.11 -16.78
C ARG A 335 2.27 2.40 -15.41
N LEU A 336 2.75 3.47 -14.79
CA LEU A 336 2.20 3.98 -13.54
C LEU A 336 1.16 5.06 -13.86
N MET A 337 -0.05 4.91 -13.34
CA MET A 337 -1.14 5.88 -13.44
C MET A 337 -1.23 6.69 -12.15
N THR A 338 -1.21 8.02 -12.24
CA THR A 338 -1.34 8.92 -11.07
C THR A 338 -2.14 10.19 -11.39
N PHE A 339 -2.56 10.88 -10.32
CA PHE A 339 -3.06 12.25 -10.35
C PHE A 339 -1.93 13.21 -10.00
N GLY A 340 -1.09 13.56 -10.99
CA GLY A 340 0.05 14.43 -10.78
C GLY A 340 1.26 13.70 -10.18
N ASP A 341 1.86 14.28 -9.13
CA ASP A 341 3.11 13.82 -8.54
C ASP A 341 2.94 12.42 -7.89
N PRO A 342 3.63 11.38 -8.42
CA PRO A 342 3.59 10.04 -7.86
C PRO A 342 4.12 9.94 -6.42
N ASP A 343 4.91 10.90 -5.92
CA ASP A 343 5.35 10.90 -4.51
C ASP A 343 4.30 11.53 -3.57
N ALA A 344 3.30 12.22 -4.14
CA ALA A 344 2.22 12.81 -3.38
C ALA A 344 1.06 11.83 -3.20
N THR A 345 0.54 11.20 -4.25
CA THR A 345 -0.71 10.40 -4.19
C THR A 345 -0.50 8.93 -4.56
N MET A 346 -1.31 8.03 -3.98
CA MET A 346 -1.35 6.64 -4.41
C MET A 346 -1.57 6.53 -5.94
N GLY A 347 -0.87 5.59 -6.58
CA GLY A 347 -1.02 5.29 -8.00
C GLY A 347 -1.51 3.87 -8.30
N ILE A 348 -1.73 3.59 -9.59
CA ILE A 348 -2.01 2.24 -10.09
C ILE A 348 -0.90 1.84 -11.06
N LEU A 349 -0.12 0.82 -10.72
CA LEU A 349 0.91 0.28 -11.60
C LEU A 349 0.31 -0.83 -12.47
N LEU A 350 0.17 -0.54 -13.77
CA LEU A 350 -0.33 -1.47 -14.78
C LEU A 350 0.83 -2.29 -15.33
N GLN A 351 0.77 -3.62 -15.16
CA GLN A 351 1.81 -4.56 -15.57
C GLN A 351 1.29 -5.52 -16.63
N PRO A 352 2.07 -5.86 -17.68
CA PRO A 352 1.62 -6.87 -18.63
C PRO A 352 1.63 -8.28 -18.00
N ILE A 353 0.49 -8.98 -18.07
CA ILE A 353 0.32 -10.34 -17.50
C ILE A 353 1.34 -11.37 -18.00
N ALA A 354 1.90 -11.17 -19.20
CA ALA A 354 2.93 -12.04 -19.77
C ALA A 354 4.21 -12.16 -18.90
N PHE A 355 4.39 -11.27 -17.92
CA PHE A 355 5.50 -11.27 -16.98
C PHE A 355 5.12 -11.68 -15.56
N ALA A 356 3.85 -12.00 -15.30
CA ALA A 356 3.37 -12.40 -13.97
C ALA A 356 3.96 -13.76 -13.53
N ASP A 357 4.01 -14.73 -14.46
CA ASP A 357 4.83 -15.92 -14.30
C ASP A 357 6.09 -15.77 -15.15
N ARG A 358 7.25 -15.68 -14.50
CA ARG A 358 8.57 -15.63 -15.17
C ARG A 358 8.88 -16.84 -16.07
N LEU A 359 7.96 -17.79 -16.22
CA LEU A 359 8.16 -19.10 -16.85
C LEU A 359 7.16 -19.43 -17.97
N SER A 360 6.14 -18.60 -18.23
CA SER A 360 5.09 -18.98 -19.20
C SER A 360 4.52 -17.79 -19.97
N ALA A 361 4.83 -17.72 -21.27
CA ALA A 361 4.19 -16.79 -22.21
C ALA A 361 2.69 -17.10 -22.47
N LYS A 362 2.10 -18.06 -21.74
CA LYS A 362 0.71 -18.51 -21.86
C LYS A 362 -0.13 -18.23 -20.61
N THR A 363 0.42 -17.54 -19.61
CA THR A 363 -0.31 -17.26 -18.37
C THR A 363 -1.54 -16.41 -18.68
N LYS A 364 -2.72 -16.99 -18.45
CA LYS A 364 -4.00 -16.31 -18.56
C LYS A 364 -4.20 -15.46 -17.30
N LEU A 365 -4.81 -14.28 -17.46
CA LEU A 365 -5.23 -13.50 -16.31
C LEU A 365 -6.34 -14.25 -15.55
N GLU A 366 -6.11 -14.44 -14.26
CA GLU A 366 -7.03 -15.00 -13.28
C GLU A 366 -7.29 -13.91 -12.25
N VAL A 367 -8.46 -13.28 -12.37
CA VAL A 367 -8.96 -12.31 -11.40
C VAL A 367 -9.29 -13.08 -10.12
N GLY A 368 -8.53 -12.81 -9.06
CA GLY A 368 -8.80 -13.40 -7.75
C GLY A 368 -10.01 -12.78 -7.06
N GLU A 369 -10.37 -13.36 -5.93
CA GLU A 369 -11.48 -12.94 -5.08
C GLU A 369 -11.01 -12.07 -3.90
N VAL A 370 -9.70 -11.95 -3.69
CA VAL A 370 -9.13 -11.12 -2.63
C VAL A 370 -9.11 -9.66 -3.03
N PHE A 371 -8.44 -9.30 -4.13
CA PHE A 371 -8.43 -7.92 -4.60
C PHE A 371 -9.70 -7.63 -5.38
N GLN A 372 -10.57 -6.79 -4.80
CA GLN A 372 -11.82 -6.41 -5.44
C GLN A 372 -11.64 -5.24 -6.39
N GLY A 373 -10.76 -4.29 -6.05
CA GLY A 373 -10.64 -3.08 -6.85
C GLY A 373 -10.14 -1.87 -6.08
N VAL A 374 -10.42 -0.70 -6.64
CA VAL A 374 -10.07 0.60 -6.06
C VAL A 374 -11.29 1.49 -5.95
N VAL A 375 -11.22 2.48 -5.06
CA VAL A 375 -12.27 3.50 -4.93
C VAL A 375 -11.71 4.88 -5.24
N PHE A 376 -12.43 5.58 -6.11
CA PHE A 376 -12.24 6.99 -6.40
C PHE A 376 -13.29 7.82 -5.66
N VAL A 377 -12.89 8.98 -5.18
CA VAL A 377 -13.79 9.99 -4.64
C VAL A 377 -13.94 11.10 -5.66
N SER A 378 -15.17 11.50 -5.97
CA SER A 378 -15.47 12.59 -6.90
C SER A 378 -16.79 13.27 -6.52
N SER A 379 -17.02 14.51 -6.95
CA SER A 379 -18.32 15.16 -6.74
C SER A 379 -19.41 14.51 -7.60
N ILE A 380 -20.61 14.32 -7.02
CA ILE A 380 -21.79 13.66 -7.64
C ILE A 380 -22.34 14.44 -8.86
N GLY A 381 -21.80 15.63 -9.16
CA GLY A 381 -22.27 16.50 -10.22
C GLY A 381 -21.82 16.17 -11.65
N ASP A 382 -20.86 15.27 -11.85
CA ASP A 382 -20.43 14.93 -13.21
C ASP A 382 -21.33 13.80 -13.79
N PRO A 383 -22.17 14.08 -14.81
CA PRO A 383 -23.03 13.09 -15.43
C PRO A 383 -22.25 11.94 -16.09
N THR A 384 -20.94 12.08 -16.31
CA THR A 384 -20.07 11.00 -16.78
C THR A 384 -19.69 9.99 -15.69
N TYR A 385 -19.93 10.29 -14.40
CA TYR A 385 -19.65 9.40 -13.26
C TYR A 385 -20.90 9.14 -12.42
N LYS A 386 -21.94 8.56 -13.02
CA LYS A 386 -23.03 7.99 -12.21
C LYS A 386 -22.45 6.96 -11.23
N GLU A 387 -22.82 7.05 -9.96
CA GLU A 387 -22.54 6.04 -8.92
C GLU A 387 -22.83 4.66 -9.51
N SER A 388 -21.76 3.96 -9.86
CA SER A 388 -21.83 2.64 -10.50
C SER A 388 -20.53 1.93 -10.19
N LYS A 389 -20.63 0.67 -9.74
CA LYS A 389 -19.49 -0.23 -9.76
C LYS A 389 -19.12 -0.43 -11.22
N ARG A 390 -18.04 0.20 -11.65
CA ARG A 390 -17.45 -0.05 -12.97
C ARG A 390 -16.53 -1.24 -12.86
N VAL A 391 -16.28 -1.87 -14.00
CA VAL A 391 -15.28 -2.92 -14.11
C VAL A 391 -14.21 -2.40 -15.04
N ASP A 392 -12.95 -2.45 -14.60
CA ASP A 392 -11.82 -2.09 -15.44
C ASP A 392 -11.63 -3.14 -16.55
N PRO A 393 -10.81 -2.87 -17.59
CA PRO A 393 -10.60 -3.81 -18.68
C PRO A 393 -10.05 -5.18 -18.28
N SER A 394 -9.58 -5.33 -17.04
CA SER A 394 -9.00 -6.56 -16.48
C SER A 394 -10.01 -7.35 -15.64
N GLY A 395 -11.16 -6.76 -15.29
CA GLY A 395 -12.19 -7.40 -14.49
C GLY A 395 -12.28 -6.90 -13.04
N PHE A 396 -11.48 -5.92 -12.63
CA PHE A 396 -11.52 -5.38 -11.27
C PHE A 396 -12.58 -4.31 -11.09
N ALA A 397 -13.20 -4.26 -9.93
CA ALA A 397 -14.14 -3.20 -9.61
C ALA A 397 -13.43 -1.84 -9.53
N VAL A 398 -14.11 -0.81 -10.00
CA VAL A 398 -13.77 0.58 -9.77
C VAL A 398 -15.01 1.24 -9.19
N GLU A 399 -14.95 1.50 -7.89
CA GLU A 399 -16.03 2.16 -7.16
C GLU A 399 -15.80 3.67 -7.20
N VAL A 400 -16.89 4.43 -7.28
CA VAL A 400 -16.85 5.90 -7.22
C VAL A 400 -17.79 6.33 -6.11
N GLU A 401 -17.26 7.06 -5.14
CA GLU A 401 -18.03 7.65 -4.05
C GLU A 401 -18.15 9.17 -4.23
N GLY A 402 -19.32 9.69 -3.90
CA GLY A 402 -19.55 11.13 -3.82
C GLY A 402 -18.68 11.78 -2.73
N TYR A 403 -18.02 12.90 -3.05
CA TYR A 403 -17.16 13.63 -2.11
C TYR A 403 -17.85 13.91 -0.76
N GLU A 404 -19.06 14.47 -0.78
CA GLU A 404 -19.81 14.80 0.45
C GLU A 404 -20.20 13.55 1.25
N ALA A 405 -20.62 12.47 0.56
CA ALA A 405 -20.98 11.21 1.21
C ALA A 405 -19.74 10.54 1.83
N TRP A 406 -18.60 10.61 1.15
CA TRP A 406 -17.33 10.11 1.62
C TRP A 406 -16.83 10.87 2.85
N GLU A 407 -16.82 12.21 2.82
CA GLU A 407 -16.44 13.06 3.97
C GLU A 407 -17.36 12.81 5.17
N ALA A 408 -18.69 12.74 4.96
CA ALA A 408 -19.64 12.43 6.02
C ALA A 408 -19.39 11.02 6.61
N GLY A 409 -19.13 10.04 5.76
CA GLY A 409 -18.80 8.68 6.17
C GLY A 409 -17.50 8.58 6.96
N ILE A 410 -16.52 9.45 6.67
CA ILE A 410 -15.30 9.62 7.47
C ILE A 410 -15.61 10.08 8.88
N THR A 411 -16.34 11.19 9.02
CA THR A 411 -16.71 11.74 10.33
C THR A 411 -17.47 10.73 11.17
N SER A 412 -18.52 10.10 10.62
CA SER A 412 -19.32 9.12 11.37
C SER A 412 -18.54 7.84 11.73
N GLY A 413 -17.67 7.38 10.83
CA GLY A 413 -16.89 6.16 11.04
C GLY A 413 -15.82 6.32 12.11
N ALA A 414 -15.23 7.51 12.24
CA ALA A 414 -14.23 7.81 13.26
C ALA A 414 -14.84 7.84 14.67
N ASP A 415 -16.01 8.47 14.81
CA ASP A 415 -16.70 8.62 16.11
C ASP A 415 -17.17 7.28 16.69
N THR A 416 -17.32 6.26 15.83
CA THR A 416 -17.85 4.94 16.19
C THR A 416 -16.77 3.87 16.37
N LEU A 417 -15.48 4.24 16.27
CA LEU A 417 -14.38 3.28 16.34
C LEU A 417 -14.34 2.51 17.67
N PRO A 418 -14.45 1.17 17.63
CA PRO A 418 -14.37 0.37 18.85
C PRO A 418 -13.02 0.54 19.58
N PRO A 419 -13.02 0.68 20.92
CA PRO A 419 -11.79 0.83 21.70
C PRO A 419 -10.77 -0.29 21.49
N LYS A 420 -11.22 -1.50 21.12
CA LYS A 420 -10.33 -2.65 20.84
C LYS A 420 -9.25 -2.36 19.79
N TYR A 421 -9.51 -1.44 18.86
CA TYR A 421 -8.50 -1.05 17.86
C TYR A 421 -7.49 -0.03 18.38
N ASN A 422 -7.73 0.60 19.53
CA ASN A 422 -6.80 1.50 20.19
C ASN A 422 -6.05 0.85 21.36
N LEU A 423 -6.48 -0.34 21.79
CA LEU A 423 -5.80 -1.12 22.81
C LEU A 423 -4.63 -1.93 22.20
N PRO A 424 -3.51 -2.09 22.93
CA PRO A 424 -2.51 -3.08 22.58
C PRO A 424 -3.14 -4.48 22.59
N PRO A 425 -2.72 -5.41 21.70
CA PRO A 425 -3.28 -6.74 21.67
C PRO A 425 -3.15 -7.41 23.05
N PRO A 426 -4.12 -8.24 23.46
CA PRO A 426 -4.02 -8.98 24.71
C PRO A 426 -2.72 -9.79 24.68
N SER A 427 -1.92 -9.68 25.73
CA SER A 427 -0.72 -10.51 25.90
C SER A 427 -1.17 -11.97 25.85
N VAL A 428 -0.62 -12.75 24.92
CA VAL A 428 -0.79 -14.21 24.93
C VAL A 428 -0.31 -14.69 26.30
N GLN A 429 -1.24 -15.18 27.11
CA GLN A 429 -0.88 -15.87 28.35
C GLN A 429 -0.48 -17.27 27.91
N ASP A 430 0.83 -17.54 27.94
CA ASP A 430 1.40 -18.88 27.79
C ASP A 430 1.00 -19.80 28.96
#